data_AF-A0A930Y4S5-F1
#
_entry.id   AF-A0A930Y4S5-F1
#
_cell.length_a   1.000
_cell.length_b   1.000
_cell.length_c   1.000
_cell.angle_alpha   90.00
_cell.angle_beta   90.00
_cell.angle_gamma   90.00
#
_symmetry.space_group_name_H-M   'P 1'
#
loop_
_entity.id
_entity.type
_entity.pdbx_description
1 polymer ?
#
loop_
_entity_poly.entity_id
_entity_poly.type
_entity_poly.pdbx_seq_one_letter_code
_entity_poly.pdbx_strand_id
1 'polypeptide(L)'
;MAALSRQMNQFFSLWLPAYCVEHQQNMYTVFAGGDDFFLIGPWYSTQKLAFAMQQNFARYVAKNPEIHFSSGMVMTKVGTPVHRLGEMAEEALKKRKK
;
A
#
# COMPACT_ATOMS: atom_id res chain seq x y z
N MET A 1 1.23 0.44 24.07
CA MET A 1 0.60 0.44 22.72
C MET A 1 1.10 1.56 21.80
N ALA A 2 1.56 2.72 22.29
CA ALA A 2 2.07 3.81 21.43
C ALA A 2 3.27 3.44 20.55
N ALA A 3 4.16 2.55 21.01
CA ALA A 3 5.35 2.16 20.25
C ALA A 3 5.01 1.41 18.94
N LEU A 4 4.11 0.43 18.99
CA LEU A 4 3.71 -0.36 17.81
C LEU A 4 3.01 0.51 16.77
N SER A 5 2.06 1.34 17.21
CA SER A 5 1.36 2.29 16.33
C SER A 5 2.35 3.22 15.62
N ARG A 6 3.36 3.74 16.35
CA ARG A 6 4.42 4.56 15.77
C ARG A 6 5.27 3.78 14.76
N GLN A 7 5.63 2.53 15.05
CA GLN A 7 6.40 1.69 14.11
C GLN A 7 5.63 1.40 12.83
N MET A 8 4.33 1.11 12.91
CA MET A 8 3.48 0.94 11.72
C MET A 8 3.42 2.22 10.91
N ASN A 9 3.12 3.34 11.57
CA ASN A 9 3.09 4.66 10.92
C ASN A 9 4.43 5.00 10.24
N GLN A 10 5.57 4.67 10.85
CA GLN A 10 6.89 4.89 10.23
C GLN A 10 7.05 4.11 8.93
N PHE A 11 6.55 2.88 8.85
CA PHE A 11 6.63 2.09 7.62
C PHE A 11 5.75 2.70 6.51
N PHE A 12 4.47 2.96 6.78
CA PHE A 12 3.55 3.43 5.74
C PHE A 12 3.72 4.91 5.41
N SER A 13 4.00 5.77 6.38
CA SER A 13 4.10 7.23 6.13
C SER A 13 5.48 7.73 5.76
N LEU A 14 6.55 6.99 6.11
CA LEU A 14 7.92 7.42 5.80
C LEU A 14 8.58 6.51 4.77
N TRP A 15 8.66 5.21 5.05
CA TRP A 15 9.38 4.29 4.18
C TRP A 15 8.71 4.13 2.82
N LEU A 16 7.38 3.96 2.77
CA LEU A 16 6.66 3.75 1.51
C LEU A 16 6.79 4.93 0.53
N PRO A 17 6.55 6.20 0.93
CA PRO A 17 6.78 7.33 0.03
C PRO A 17 8.24 7.45 -0.42
N ALA A 18 9.20 7.25 0.48
CA ALA A 18 10.63 7.30 0.15
C ALA A 18 11.00 6.21 -0.88
N TYR A 19 10.51 4.98 -0.70
CA TYR A 19 10.72 3.88 -1.64
C TYR A 19 10.11 4.18 -3.02
N CYS A 20 8.92 4.80 -3.06
CA CYS A 20 8.29 5.21 -4.32
C CYS A 20 9.12 6.26 -5.06
N VAL A 21 9.69 7.24 -4.36
CA VAL A 21 10.55 8.27 -4.98
C VAL A 21 11.77 7.66 -5.66
N GLU A 22 12.39 6.64 -5.05
CA GLU A 22 13.61 6.02 -5.57
C GLU A 22 13.34 4.99 -6.69
N HIS A 23 12.24 4.23 -6.59
CA HIS A 23 12.03 3.06 -7.46
C HIS A 23 10.76 3.09 -8.31
N GLN A 24 9.78 3.94 -8.01
CA GLN A 24 8.47 3.97 -8.65
C GLN A 24 7.97 5.41 -8.87
N GLN A 25 8.74 6.22 -9.62
CA GLN A 25 8.47 7.65 -9.82
C GLN A 25 7.09 7.98 -10.41
N ASN A 26 6.44 7.02 -11.09
CA ASN A 26 5.10 7.18 -11.66
C ASN A 26 3.98 6.76 -10.71
N MET A 27 4.26 6.61 -9.41
CA MET A 27 3.27 6.29 -8.38
C MET A 27 2.77 7.56 -7.70
N TYR A 28 1.46 7.74 -7.65
CA TYR A 28 0.80 8.82 -6.94
C TYR A 28 0.24 8.31 -5.61
N THR A 29 0.79 8.78 -4.50
CA THR A 29 0.28 8.48 -3.15
C THR A 29 -0.86 9.44 -2.83
N VAL A 30 -2.09 8.92 -2.78
CA VAL A 30 -3.27 9.69 -2.35
C VAL A 30 -3.22 9.91 -0.84
N PHE A 31 -2.94 8.84 -0.08
CA PHE A 31 -2.61 8.91 1.34
C PHE A 31 -1.76 7.70 1.77
N ALA A 32 -0.96 7.86 2.83
CA ALA A 32 -0.27 6.77 3.51
C ALA A 32 -0.02 7.16 4.98
N GLY A 33 -0.72 6.50 5.91
CA GLY A 33 -0.90 6.97 7.27
C GLY A 33 -1.26 5.85 8.24
N GLY A 34 -0.58 5.78 9.39
CA GLY A 34 -0.86 4.74 10.38
C GLY A 34 -0.56 3.35 9.83
N ASP A 35 -1.61 2.60 9.51
CA ASP A 35 -1.57 1.26 8.92
C ASP A 35 -2.24 1.18 7.53
N ASP A 36 -2.81 2.27 7.02
CA ASP A 36 -3.53 2.32 5.75
C ASP A 36 -2.80 3.15 4.67
N PHE A 37 -3.01 2.78 3.41
CA PHE A 37 -2.43 3.46 2.26
C PHE A 37 -3.33 3.36 1.03
N PHE A 38 -3.25 4.36 0.15
CA PHE A 38 -3.91 4.36 -1.15
C PHE A 38 -3.02 5.01 -2.20
N LEU A 39 -2.71 4.22 -3.24
CA LEU A 39 -1.74 4.54 -4.28
C LEU A 39 -2.40 4.38 -5.66
N ILE A 40 -2.07 5.26 -6.60
CA ILE A 40 -2.53 5.21 -7.98
C ILE A 40 -1.30 5.21 -8.88
N GLY A 41 -1.22 4.27 -9.82
CA GLY A 41 -0.07 4.20 -10.74
C GLY A 41 -0.25 3.15 -11.84
N PRO A 42 0.73 3.05 -12.75
CA PRO A 42 0.74 2.05 -13.82
C PRO A 42 0.67 0.63 -13.25
N TRP A 43 -0.20 -0.22 -13.81
CA TRP A 43 -0.50 -1.55 -13.27
C TRP A 43 0.75 -2.39 -12.97
N TYR A 44 1.74 -2.38 -13.86
CA TYR A 44 2.97 -3.16 -13.73
C TYR A 44 3.88 -2.64 -12.61
N SER A 45 3.99 -1.31 -12.49
CA SER A 45 4.69 -0.65 -11.40
C SER A 45 4.02 -0.91 -10.06
N THR A 46 2.68 -0.85 -10.01
CA THR A 46 1.90 -1.15 -8.80
C THR A 46 2.11 -2.59 -8.34
N GLN A 47 2.14 -3.56 -9.25
CA GLN A 47 2.43 -4.95 -8.90
C GLN A 47 3.86 -5.14 -8.35
N LYS A 48 4.87 -4.51 -8.98
CA LYS A 48 6.25 -4.53 -8.48
C LYS A 48 6.35 -3.90 -7.09
N LEU A 49 5.69 -2.77 -6.88
CA LEU A 49 5.64 -2.10 -5.59
C LEU A 49 5.00 -3.00 -4.53
N ALA A 50 3.84 -3.60 -4.82
CA ALA A 50 3.16 -4.50 -3.88
C ALA A 50 4.06 -5.68 -3.46
N PHE A 51 4.77 -6.29 -4.41
CA PHE A 51 5.72 -7.37 -4.12
C PHE A 51 6.92 -6.90 -3.27
N ALA A 52 7.52 -5.76 -3.61
CA ALA A 52 8.61 -5.20 -2.82
C ALA A 52 8.17 -4.80 -1.42
N MET A 53 6.98 -4.21 -1.30
CA MET A 53 6.39 -3.77 -0.04
C MET A 53 6.09 -4.96 0.88
N GLN A 54 5.59 -6.08 0.35
CA GLN A 54 5.38 -7.31 1.13
C GLN A 54 6.71 -7.83 1.70
N GLN A 55 7.77 -7.88 0.90
CA GLN A 55 9.07 -8.38 1.35
C GLN A 55 9.72 -7.46 2.38
N ASN A 56 9.70 -6.15 2.14
CA ASN A 56 10.29 -5.17 3.05
C ASN A 56 9.49 -5.07 4.36
N PHE A 57 8.16 -5.16 4.31
CA PHE A 57 7.34 -5.20 5.52
C PHE A 57 7.60 -6.47 6.33
N ALA A 58 7.63 -7.64 5.67
CA ALA A 58 7.96 -8.90 6.34
C ALA A 58 9.33 -8.82 7.02
N ARG A 59 10.32 -8.19 6.39
CA ARG A 59 11.62 -7.93 7.01
C ARG A 59 11.53 -6.95 8.19
N TYR A 60 10.77 -5.87 8.05
CA TYR A 60 10.57 -4.84 9.07
C TYR A 60 9.96 -5.39 10.36
N VAL A 61 9.01 -6.31 10.24
CA VAL A 61 8.36 -6.99 11.37
C VAL A 61 9.07 -8.27 11.82
N ALA A 62 10.36 -8.41 11.48
CA ALA A 62 11.19 -9.58 11.83
C ALA A 62 10.61 -10.94 11.39
N LYS A 63 9.92 -10.96 10.24
CA LYS A 63 9.21 -12.12 9.66
C LYS A 63 8.16 -12.74 10.59
N ASN A 64 7.58 -11.94 11.48
CA ASN A 64 6.49 -12.38 12.33
C ASN A 64 5.23 -12.69 11.49
N PRO A 65 4.76 -13.94 11.42
CA PRO A 65 3.59 -14.31 10.60
C PRO A 65 2.29 -13.67 11.09
N GLU A 66 2.21 -13.26 12.35
CA GLU A 66 1.02 -12.63 12.95
C GLU A 66 0.86 -11.15 12.53
N ILE A 67 1.93 -10.52 12.03
CA ILE A 67 1.91 -9.11 11.62
C ILE A 67 2.10 -9.04 10.11
N HIS A 68 1.00 -8.88 9.39
CA HIS A 68 1.00 -8.71 7.94
C HIS A 68 -0.04 -7.66 7.53
N PHE A 69 0.10 -7.12 6.32
CA PHE A 69 -0.93 -6.27 5.73
C PHE A 69 -1.64 -7.01 4.57
N SER A 70 -2.79 -6.48 4.16
CA SER A 70 -3.51 -6.92 2.97
C SER A 70 -3.67 -5.73 2.04
N SER A 71 -3.66 -5.97 0.73
CA SER A 71 -3.90 -4.93 -0.27
C SER A 71 -4.94 -5.43 -1.28
N GLY A 72 -5.88 -4.56 -1.63
CA GLY A 72 -6.69 -4.70 -2.84
C GLY A 72 -5.99 -4.00 -4.00
N MET A 73 -6.05 -4.57 -5.20
CA MET A 73 -5.55 -3.92 -6.41
C MET A 73 -6.65 -3.97 -7.47
N VAL A 74 -6.88 -2.83 -8.12
CA VAL A 74 -7.89 -2.67 -9.17
C VAL A 74 -7.25 -2.00 -10.36
N MET A 75 -7.54 -2.52 -11.55
CA MET A 75 -7.13 -1.91 -12.82
C MET A 75 -8.35 -1.33 -13.52
N THR A 76 -8.25 -0.07 -13.95
CA THR A 76 -9.34 0.64 -14.63
C THR A 76 -8.84 1.31 -15.90
N LYS A 77 -9.79 1.77 -16.73
CA LYS A 77 -9.47 2.67 -17.85
C LYS A 77 -9.16 4.07 -17.33
N VAL A 78 -8.37 4.80 -18.11
CA VAL A 78 -8.10 6.24 -17.91
C VAL A 78 -9.44 7.01 -17.90
N GLY A 79 -9.54 8.01 -17.04
CA GLY A 79 -10.75 8.84 -16.89
C GLY A 79 -11.76 8.32 -15.87
N THR A 80 -11.47 7.20 -15.19
CA THR A 80 -12.28 6.77 -14.04
C THR A 80 -12.10 7.77 -12.89
N PRO A 81 -13.20 8.33 -12.33
CA PRO A 81 -13.10 9.26 -11.21
C PRO A 81 -12.45 8.64 -9.96
N VAL A 82 -11.67 9.44 -9.22
CA VAL A 82 -10.92 8.98 -8.05
C VAL A 82 -11.82 8.40 -6.95
N HIS A 83 -13.01 8.96 -6.72
CA HIS A 83 -13.96 8.41 -5.73
C HIS A 83 -14.33 6.96 -6.04
N ARG A 84 -14.60 6.67 -7.32
CA ARG A 84 -14.94 5.33 -7.79
C ARG A 84 -13.76 4.37 -7.70
N LEU A 85 -12.54 4.85 -7.93
CA LEU A 85 -11.32 4.06 -7.70
C LEU A 85 -11.20 3.66 -6.22
N GLY A 86 -11.49 4.59 -5.30
CA GLY A 86 -11.50 4.33 -3.87
C GLY A 86 -12.49 3.23 -3.48
N GLU A 87 -13.75 3.36 -3.93
CA GLU A 87 -14.80 2.35 -3.70
C GLU A 87 -14.38 0.96 -4.21
N MET A 88 -13.91 0.89 -5.46
CA MET A 88 -13.48 -0.37 -6.05
C MET A 88 -12.28 -0.99 -5.31
N ALA A 89 -11.32 -0.16 -4.88
CA ALA A 89 -10.16 -0.62 -4.12
C ALA A 89 -10.57 -1.16 -2.74
N GLU A 90 -11.53 -0.51 -2.08
CA GLU A 90 -12.08 -0.95 -0.81
C GLU A 90 -12.84 -2.28 -0.96
N GLU A 91 -13.65 -2.42 -2.01
CA GLU A 91 -14.32 -3.69 -2.34
C GLU A 91 -13.31 -4.82 -2.61
N ALA A 92 -12.23 -4.55 -3.34
CA ALA A 92 -11.17 -5.50 -3.60
C ALA A 92 -10.45 -5.90 -2.30
N LEU A 93 -10.20 -4.96 -1.39
CA LEU A 93 -9.61 -5.23 -0.08
C LEU A 93 -10.53 -6.09 0.80
N LYS A 94 -11.84 -5.79 0.81
CA LYS A 94 -12.85 -6.59 1.54
C LYS A 94 -12.87 -8.05 1.06
N LYS A 95 -12.71 -8.30 -0.24
CA LYS A 95 -12.64 -9.67 -0.79
C LYS A 95 -11.41 -10.44 -0.34
N ARG A 96 -10.28 -9.77 -0.05
CA ARG A 96 -9.06 -10.39 0.48
C ARG A 96 -9.15 -10.60 1.99
N LYS A 97 -9.73 -9.67 2.74
CA LYS A 97 -9.83 -9.77 4.21
C LYS A 97 -10.87 -10.83 4.67
N LYS A 98 -11.75 -11.29 3.78
CA LYS A 98 -12.60 -12.48 3.99
C LYS A 98 -11.81 -13.76 3.75
#